data_AF-A0A917XHV2-F1
#
_entry.id   AF-A0A917XHV2-F1
#
_cell.length_a   1.000
_cell.length_b   1.000
_cell.length_c   1.000
_cell.angle_alpha   90.00
_cell.angle_beta   90.00
_cell.angle_gamma   90.00
#
_symmetry.space_group_name_H-M   'P 1'
#
loop_
_entity.id
_entity.type
_entity.pdbx_description
1 polymer ?
#
loop_
_entity_poly.entity_id
_entity_poly.type
_entity_poly.pdbx_seq_one_letter_code
_entity_poly.pdbx_strand_id
1 'polypeptide(L)'
;MCGYRRVGAISPHAPHAPAAAARLFPALSAILSPMLLFLDVDGTLIPFGAPADRPYPVYGTAPTPSASSAPLLTRIDPALGPRLEALRCDLVWATTWMDDANACVAPWLGLPPLPVVEWPDEDEPSVLLHWKTRPLVAWAGQRPFVWIDDELTEADRAWVAAHHPAPALLHRVDHEFGLTEADFAALEDWLASRR
;
A
#
# COMPACT_ATOMS: atom_id res chain seq x y z
N MET A 1 -29.95 -13.05 50.35
CA MET A 1 -30.90 -11.95 50.07
C MET A 1 -30.08 -10.86 49.38
N CYS A 2 -30.32 -10.37 48.18
CA CYS A 2 -31.54 -10.25 47.38
C CYS A 2 -31.14 -10.38 45.89
N GLY A 3 -31.92 -11.12 45.10
CA GLY A 3 -31.70 -11.26 43.66
C GLY A 3 -32.50 -10.26 42.83
N TYR A 4 -32.11 -10.06 41.58
CA TYR A 4 -32.98 -9.58 40.51
C TYR A 4 -32.44 -10.08 39.15
N ARG A 5 -32.99 -11.20 38.66
CA ARG A 5 -33.94 -11.31 37.53
C ARG A 5 -33.40 -10.81 36.18
N ARG A 6 -33.17 -11.78 35.30
CA ARG A 6 -33.16 -11.65 33.83
C ARG A 6 -34.62 -11.59 33.35
N VAL A 7 -34.98 -10.57 32.57
CA VAL A 7 -36.14 -10.58 31.66
C VAL A 7 -35.71 -9.84 30.39
N GLY A 8 -35.95 -10.47 29.24
CA GLY A 8 -35.50 -9.98 27.93
C GLY A 8 -36.29 -8.79 27.39
N ALA A 9 -35.73 -8.20 26.34
CA ALA A 9 -36.46 -7.40 25.38
C ALA A 9 -35.97 -7.79 23.97
N ILE A 10 -36.93 -8.15 23.13
CA ILE A 10 -36.77 -8.46 21.72
C ILE A 10 -37.27 -7.23 20.96
N SER A 11 -36.57 -6.88 19.87
CA SER A 11 -36.94 -5.98 18.76
C SER A 11 -36.85 -4.46 18.97
N PRO A 12 -36.72 -3.64 17.89
CA PRO A 12 -36.70 -3.98 16.46
C PRO A 12 -35.46 -3.46 15.68
N HIS A 13 -35.33 -3.97 14.45
CA HIS A 13 -34.61 -3.37 13.33
C HIS A 13 -34.55 -1.84 13.38
N ALA A 14 -33.33 -1.30 13.29
CA ALA A 14 -33.08 0.03 12.76
C ALA A 14 -32.04 -0.07 11.63
N PRO A 15 -32.19 0.72 10.56
CA PRO A 15 -31.73 0.39 9.22
C PRO A 15 -30.23 0.59 9.02
N HIS A 16 -29.71 -0.18 8.06
CA HIS A 16 -28.45 0.04 7.37
C HIS A 16 -28.21 1.53 7.12
N ALA A 17 -27.09 2.04 7.65
CA ALA A 17 -26.56 3.31 7.21
C ALA A 17 -26.25 3.22 5.70
N PRO A 18 -26.65 4.21 4.90
CA PRO A 18 -26.34 4.22 3.49
C PRO A 18 -24.82 4.35 3.30
N ALA A 19 -24.35 3.69 2.24
CA ALA A 19 -22.98 3.71 1.73
C ALA A 19 -22.30 5.08 1.93
N ALA A 20 -21.09 5.05 2.49
CA ALA A 20 -20.19 6.18 2.46
C ALA A 20 -20.07 6.63 1.00
N ALA A 21 -20.51 7.85 0.74
CA ALA A 21 -20.37 8.46 -0.57
C ALA A 21 -18.89 8.46 -0.93
N ALA A 22 -18.54 7.74 -2.01
CA ALA A 22 -17.24 7.83 -2.64
C ALA A 22 -16.90 9.30 -2.84
N ARG A 23 -15.90 9.79 -2.09
CA ARG A 23 -15.37 11.15 -2.27
C ARG A 23 -14.61 11.16 -3.58
N LEU A 24 -15.32 11.43 -4.66
CA LEU A 24 -14.74 11.71 -5.96
C LEU A 24 -14.09 13.09 -5.92
N PHE A 25 -12.79 13.11 -5.61
CA PHE A 25 -11.90 14.16 -6.07
C PHE A 25 -10.56 13.55 -6.47
N PRO A 26 -10.35 13.24 -7.77
CA PRO A 26 -8.99 13.22 -8.26
C PRO A 26 -8.51 14.67 -8.31
N ALA A 27 -7.40 14.97 -7.62
CA ALA A 27 -6.59 16.13 -7.96
C ALA A 27 -6.26 16.06 -9.46
N LEU A 28 -6.13 17.22 -10.13
CA LEU A 28 -5.84 17.31 -11.58
C LEU A 28 -4.66 16.44 -12.08
N SER A 29 -3.81 15.93 -11.17
CA SER A 29 -2.76 14.94 -11.46
C SER A 29 -3.30 13.64 -12.07
N ALA A 30 -4.46 13.13 -11.60
CA ALA A 30 -5.02 11.85 -12.06
C ALA A 30 -5.54 11.88 -13.52
N ILE A 31 -5.58 13.06 -14.14
CA ILE A 31 -5.98 13.23 -15.55
C ILE A 31 -4.76 13.10 -16.48
N LEU A 32 -3.53 13.16 -15.97
CA LEU A 32 -2.30 13.23 -16.78
C LEU A 32 -1.47 11.95 -16.76
N SER A 33 -1.71 11.02 -15.82
CA SER A 33 -0.92 9.80 -15.69
C SER A 33 -1.79 8.54 -15.86
N PRO A 34 -1.69 7.83 -16.99
CA PRO A 34 -2.52 6.64 -17.21
C PRO A 34 -2.19 5.48 -16.25
N MET A 35 -1.03 5.55 -15.57
CA MET A 35 -0.44 4.43 -14.85
C MET A 35 -0.62 4.51 -13.33
N LEU A 36 -1.04 3.40 -12.75
CA LEU A 36 -1.13 3.21 -11.30
C LEU A 36 0.20 2.74 -10.73
N LEU A 37 0.48 3.10 -9.48
CA LEU A 37 1.56 2.50 -8.70
C LEU A 37 1.02 2.13 -7.32
N PHE A 38 0.88 0.83 -7.09
CA PHE A 38 0.55 0.23 -5.80
C PHE A 38 1.82 0.13 -4.95
N LEU A 39 1.77 0.72 -3.76
CA LEU A 39 2.92 0.87 -2.88
C LEU A 39 2.66 0.21 -1.54
N ASP A 40 3.46 -0.80 -1.21
CA ASP A 40 3.52 -1.36 0.13
C ASP A 40 4.43 -0.53 1.06
N VAL A 41 4.40 -0.81 2.36
CA VAL A 41 5.15 -0.08 3.40
C VAL A 41 6.23 -0.95 4.05
N ASP A 42 5.87 -2.10 4.62
CA ASP A 42 6.82 -2.94 5.35
C ASP A 42 7.72 -3.67 4.36
N GLY A 43 9.03 -3.64 4.55
CA GLY A 43 9.99 -4.24 3.61
C GLY A 43 10.18 -3.43 2.32
N THR A 44 9.21 -2.61 1.95
CA THR A 44 9.31 -1.71 0.78
C THR A 44 9.84 -0.33 1.14
N LEU A 45 9.17 0.38 2.06
CA LEU A 45 9.58 1.70 2.55
C LEU A 45 10.28 1.60 3.91
N ILE A 46 9.83 0.68 4.75
CA ILE A 46 10.40 0.40 6.07
C ILE A 46 11.26 -0.87 5.96
N PRO A 47 12.59 -0.74 5.87
CA PRO A 47 13.43 -1.91 5.80
C PRO A 47 13.53 -2.64 7.16
N PHE A 48 13.61 -3.97 7.10
CA PHE A 48 13.74 -4.85 8.26
C PHE A 48 14.53 -6.11 7.94
N GLY A 49 14.95 -6.86 8.97
CA GLY A 49 15.66 -8.13 8.77
C GLY A 49 17.18 -8.05 8.58
N ALA A 50 17.77 -6.84 8.53
CA ALA A 50 19.23 -6.70 8.43
C ALA A 50 19.96 -7.41 9.58
N PRO A 51 21.16 -7.97 9.31
CA PRO A 51 22.06 -8.50 10.32
C PRO A 51 22.35 -7.49 11.45
N ALA A 52 22.62 -7.98 12.65
CA ALA A 52 22.77 -7.14 13.85
C ALA A 52 23.95 -6.15 13.79
N ASP A 53 24.95 -6.41 12.96
CA ASP A 53 26.11 -5.53 12.72
C ASP A 53 25.83 -4.44 11.66
N ARG A 54 24.66 -4.45 11.03
CA ARG A 54 24.21 -3.43 10.07
C ARG A 54 22.94 -2.72 10.58
N PRO A 55 23.08 -1.70 11.45
CA PRO A 55 21.95 -0.92 11.90
C PRO A 55 21.34 -0.12 10.74
N TYR A 56 20.02 0.04 10.77
CA TYR A 56 19.32 0.90 9.82
C TYR A 56 19.62 2.37 10.04
N PRO A 57 19.73 3.17 8.97
CA PRO A 57 19.69 4.62 9.08
C PRO A 57 18.42 5.08 9.81
N VAL A 58 18.53 6.20 10.54
CA VAL A 58 17.42 6.82 11.26
C VAL A 58 17.31 8.27 10.82
N TYR A 59 16.17 8.63 10.22
CA TYR A 59 15.93 9.92 9.58
C TYR A 59 15.09 10.83 10.47
N GLY A 60 15.63 11.22 11.64
CA GLY A 60 14.96 12.17 12.54
C GLY A 60 14.00 11.52 13.53
N THR A 61 13.06 12.33 14.05
CA THR A 61 12.11 11.93 15.09
C THR A 61 10.68 11.97 14.55
N ALA A 62 9.90 10.91 14.80
CA ALA A 62 8.53 10.78 14.31
C ALA A 62 7.69 12.07 14.58
N PRO A 63 6.95 12.63 13.60
CA PRO A 63 6.43 14.00 13.67
C PRO A 63 5.20 14.13 14.58
N THR A 64 4.56 13.02 14.95
CA THR A 64 3.33 13.01 15.74
C THR A 64 3.35 11.91 16.80
N PRO A 65 2.59 12.06 17.89
CA PRO A 65 2.43 10.99 18.87
C PRO A 65 1.76 9.72 18.27
N SER A 66 1.03 9.81 17.15
CA SER A 66 0.54 8.63 16.42
C SER A 66 1.66 7.93 15.64
N ALA A 67 2.62 8.66 15.09
CA ALA A 67 3.81 8.05 14.50
C ALA A 67 4.72 7.39 15.56
N SER A 68 4.58 7.77 16.84
CA SER A 68 5.32 7.13 17.94
C SER A 68 4.84 5.71 18.26
N SER A 69 3.67 5.27 17.77
CA SER A 69 3.24 3.86 17.81
C SER A 69 3.79 3.02 16.66
N ALA A 70 4.47 3.64 15.69
CA ALA A 70 5.19 2.99 14.61
C ALA A 70 6.71 3.20 14.79
N PRO A 71 7.37 2.48 15.72
CA PRO A 71 8.77 2.72 16.09
C PRO A 71 9.76 2.57 14.93
N LEU A 72 9.34 1.98 13.82
CA LEU A 72 10.15 1.76 12.62
C LEU A 72 9.99 2.88 11.57
N LEU A 73 9.05 3.81 11.73
CA LEU A 73 8.80 4.89 10.76
C LEU A 73 10.06 5.72 10.49
N THR A 74 10.89 5.93 11.51
CA THR A 74 12.14 6.70 11.38
C THR A 74 13.20 6.02 10.51
N ARG A 75 12.98 4.76 10.08
CA ARG A 75 13.82 4.09 9.08
C ARG A 75 13.50 4.50 7.64
N ILE A 76 12.32 5.07 7.40
CA ILE A 76 11.94 5.54 6.07
C ILE A 76 12.78 6.77 5.73
N ASP A 77 13.51 6.72 4.62
CA ASP A 77 14.20 7.89 4.08
C ASP A 77 13.18 8.90 3.51
N PRO A 78 13.06 10.12 4.06
CA PRO A 78 12.15 11.13 3.54
C PRO A 78 12.41 11.51 2.06
N ALA A 79 13.63 11.28 1.56
CA ALA A 79 13.98 11.53 0.17
C ALA A 79 13.24 10.61 -0.81
N LEU A 80 12.65 9.50 -0.35
CA LEU A 80 11.83 8.63 -1.19
C LEU A 80 10.57 9.33 -1.72
N GLY A 81 9.99 10.28 -0.98
CA GLY A 81 8.77 10.98 -1.38
C GLY A 81 8.90 11.72 -2.72
N PRO A 82 9.82 12.69 -2.84
CA PRO A 82 10.06 13.39 -4.10
C PRO A 82 10.41 12.46 -5.26
N ARG A 83 11.06 11.32 -4.99
CA ARG A 83 11.39 10.32 -6.02
C ARG A 83 10.17 9.55 -6.50
N LEU A 84 9.29 9.14 -5.59
CA LEU A 84 8.01 8.51 -5.92
C LEU A 84 7.13 9.47 -6.75
N GLU A 85 7.09 10.75 -6.40
CA GLU A 85 6.38 11.77 -7.19
C GLU A 85 6.99 11.95 -8.59
N ALA A 86 8.32 11.87 -8.72
CA ALA A 86 9.02 12.02 -9.99
C ALA A 86 8.70 10.89 -10.99
N LEU A 87 8.23 9.72 -10.54
CA LEU A 87 7.75 8.64 -11.42
C LEU A 87 6.50 9.05 -12.21
N ARG A 88 5.74 10.05 -11.71
CA ARG A 88 4.48 10.53 -12.31
C ARG A 88 3.47 9.41 -12.52
N CYS A 89 3.33 8.53 -11.53
CA CYS A 89 2.25 7.55 -11.46
C CYS A 89 1.17 8.04 -10.50
N ASP A 90 -0.05 7.53 -10.66
CA ASP A 90 -1.09 7.65 -9.64
C ASP A 90 -0.75 6.68 -8.49
N LEU A 91 -0.14 7.20 -7.43
CA LEU A 91 0.26 6.42 -6.25
C LEU A 91 -0.98 5.97 -5.46
N VAL A 92 -0.98 4.72 -5.02
CA VAL A 92 -2.05 4.09 -4.24
C VAL A 92 -1.42 3.23 -3.14
N TRP A 93 -1.89 3.36 -1.90
CA TRP A 93 -1.46 2.51 -0.79
C TRP A 93 -2.00 1.08 -0.97
N ALA A 94 -1.08 0.12 -1.02
CA ALA A 94 -1.34 -1.31 -1.10
C ALA A 94 -0.69 -2.04 0.08
N THR A 95 -1.02 -1.57 1.28
CA THR A 95 -0.42 -2.01 2.54
C THR A 95 -1.47 -2.42 3.58
N THR A 96 -1.06 -3.23 4.55
CA THR A 96 -1.85 -3.58 5.74
C THR A 96 -2.04 -2.39 6.70
N TRP A 97 -1.28 -1.31 6.54
CA TRP A 97 -1.44 -0.08 7.32
C TRP A 97 -2.72 0.68 6.99
N MET A 98 -3.31 0.44 5.82
CA MET A 98 -4.54 1.11 5.40
C MET A 98 -4.44 2.64 5.54
N ASP A 99 -5.45 3.29 6.13
CA ASP A 99 -5.47 4.74 6.37
C ASP A 99 -4.36 5.23 7.32
N ASP A 100 -3.76 4.36 8.14
CA ASP A 100 -2.63 4.76 8.99
C ASP A 100 -1.40 5.15 8.15
N ALA A 101 -1.28 4.64 6.92
CA ALA A 101 -0.27 5.09 5.96
C ALA A 101 -0.45 6.57 5.61
N ASN A 102 -1.70 7.05 5.44
CA ASN A 102 -1.99 8.46 5.22
C ASN A 102 -1.76 9.30 6.49
N ALA A 103 -1.99 8.74 7.67
CA ALA A 103 -1.77 9.44 8.93
C ALA A 103 -0.29 9.59 9.30
N CYS A 104 0.54 8.60 8.94
CA CYS A 104 1.93 8.50 9.42
C CYS A 104 2.97 8.59 8.29
N VAL A 105 2.80 7.83 7.20
CA VAL A 105 3.82 7.66 6.15
C VAL A 105 3.74 8.78 5.11
N ALA A 106 2.55 9.11 4.61
CA ALA A 106 2.37 10.18 3.63
C ALA A 106 2.98 11.53 4.08
N PRO A 107 2.66 12.07 5.28
CA PRO A 107 3.27 13.32 5.74
C PRO A 107 4.78 13.20 5.99
N TRP A 108 5.28 12.03 6.38
CA TRP A 108 6.72 11.80 6.56
C TRP A 108 7.49 11.91 5.23
N LEU A 109 6.90 11.39 4.16
CA LEU A 109 7.43 11.47 2.79
C LEU A 109 7.11 12.79 2.10
N GLY A 110 6.32 13.69 2.71
CA GLY A 110 5.83 14.89 2.05
C GLY A 110 4.84 14.63 0.92
N LEU A 111 4.24 13.43 0.87
CA LEU A 111 3.22 13.06 -0.11
C LEU A 111 1.85 13.60 0.30
N PRO A 112 0.96 13.93 -0.66
CA PRO A 112 -0.44 14.14 -0.35
C PRO A 112 -1.09 12.82 0.14
N PRO A 113 -2.27 12.88 0.79
CA PRO A 113 -3.04 11.68 1.05
C PRO A 113 -3.31 10.90 -0.24
N LEU A 114 -3.05 9.60 -0.23
CA LEU A 114 -3.22 8.70 -1.37
C LEU A 114 -4.49 7.86 -1.21
N PRO A 115 -5.10 7.39 -2.32
CA PRO A 115 -6.09 6.32 -2.27
C PRO A 115 -5.53 5.08 -1.57
N VAL A 116 -6.37 4.35 -0.85
CA VAL A 116 -6.04 3.12 -0.13
C VAL A 116 -6.81 1.97 -0.78
N VAL A 117 -6.14 0.85 -1.04
CA VAL A 117 -6.84 -0.39 -1.44
C VAL A 117 -7.52 -0.99 -0.23
N GLU A 118 -8.84 -1.14 -0.29
CA GLU A 118 -9.60 -1.90 0.70
C GLU A 118 -9.49 -3.40 0.40
N TRP A 119 -9.10 -4.17 1.41
CA TRP A 119 -8.95 -5.62 1.29
C TRP A 119 -10.28 -6.31 1.56
N PRO A 120 -10.70 -7.27 0.72
CA PRO A 120 -11.91 -8.03 0.99
C PRO A 120 -11.73 -8.94 2.21
N ASP A 121 -12.82 -9.18 2.94
CA ASP A 121 -12.91 -10.25 3.94
C ASP A 121 -12.97 -11.61 3.20
N GLU A 122 -11.85 -12.11 2.65
CA GLU A 122 -11.80 -13.44 2.02
C GLU A 122 -11.31 -14.52 2.99
N ASP A 123 -12.04 -15.64 3.00
CA ASP A 123 -11.95 -16.71 4.01
C ASP A 123 -10.84 -17.77 3.76
N GLU A 124 -10.17 -17.81 2.60
CA GLU A 124 -9.05 -18.75 2.38
C GLU A 124 -7.94 -18.20 1.45
N PRO A 125 -6.72 -17.97 1.97
CA PRO A 125 -5.60 -17.55 1.15
C PRO A 125 -5.21 -18.66 0.16
N SER A 126 -4.92 -18.26 -1.09
CA SER A 126 -4.29 -19.17 -2.05
C SER A 126 -2.92 -19.59 -1.52
N VAL A 127 -2.63 -20.89 -1.54
CA VAL A 127 -1.31 -21.41 -1.11
C VAL A 127 -0.17 -20.97 -2.04
N LEU A 128 -0.49 -20.54 -3.27
CA LEU A 128 0.51 -20.24 -4.32
C LEU A 128 0.59 -18.76 -4.70
N LEU A 129 -0.46 -17.97 -4.42
CA LEU A 129 -0.57 -16.60 -4.87
C LEU A 129 -0.59 -15.66 -3.67
N HIS A 130 0.14 -14.57 -3.74
CA HIS A 130 0.09 -13.53 -2.73
C HIS A 130 -1.35 -12.99 -2.63
N TRP A 131 -1.82 -12.82 -1.39
CA TRP A 131 -3.21 -12.51 -1.11
C TRP A 131 -3.66 -11.14 -1.69
N LYS A 132 -2.74 -10.17 -1.81
CA LYS A 132 -3.00 -8.88 -2.49
C LYS A 132 -3.13 -9.00 -4.01
N THR A 133 -2.65 -10.06 -4.65
CA THR A 133 -2.54 -10.12 -6.12
C THR A 133 -3.89 -9.98 -6.82
N ARG A 134 -4.90 -10.74 -6.39
CA ARG A 134 -6.25 -10.65 -7.00
C ARG A 134 -6.94 -9.31 -6.70
N PRO A 135 -7.00 -8.83 -5.45
CA PRO A 135 -7.54 -7.51 -5.14
C PRO A 135 -6.88 -6.38 -5.95
N LEU A 136 -5.55 -6.38 -6.10
CA LEU A 136 -4.85 -5.32 -6.85
C LEU A 136 -5.14 -5.35 -8.35
N VAL A 137 -5.20 -6.54 -8.96
CA VAL A 137 -5.61 -6.67 -10.37
C VAL A 137 -7.06 -6.21 -10.56
N ALA A 138 -7.97 -6.59 -9.65
CA ALA A 138 -9.36 -6.14 -9.70
C ALA A 138 -9.47 -4.61 -9.54
N TRP A 139 -8.71 -4.03 -8.62
CA TRP A 139 -8.65 -2.58 -8.38
C TRP A 139 -8.12 -1.83 -9.62
N ALA A 140 -7.05 -2.34 -10.23
CA ALA A 140 -6.48 -1.74 -11.44
C ALA A 140 -7.41 -1.78 -12.65
N GLY A 141 -8.31 -2.76 -12.71
CA GLY A 141 -9.28 -2.91 -13.80
C GLY A 141 -8.58 -3.09 -15.15
N GLN A 142 -8.69 -2.10 -16.03
CA GLN A 142 -8.05 -2.11 -17.36
C GLN A 142 -6.80 -1.20 -17.43
N ARG A 143 -6.40 -0.58 -16.32
CA ARG A 143 -5.28 0.36 -16.30
C ARG A 143 -3.94 -0.38 -16.21
N PRO A 144 -2.89 0.12 -16.87
CA PRO A 144 -1.54 -0.37 -16.60
C PRO A 144 -1.14 -0.01 -15.16
N PHE A 145 -0.36 -0.87 -14.51
CA PHE A 145 0.08 -0.63 -13.14
C PHE A 145 1.50 -1.12 -12.86
N VAL A 146 2.11 -0.52 -11.85
CA VAL A 146 3.28 -1.02 -11.13
C VAL A 146 2.82 -1.45 -9.74
N TRP A 147 3.32 -2.56 -9.22
CA TRP A 147 3.16 -2.95 -7.82
C TRP A 147 4.52 -3.17 -7.20
N ILE A 148 4.85 -2.39 -6.19
CA ILE A 148 6.12 -2.43 -5.45
C ILE A 148 5.84 -3.03 -4.07
N ASP A 149 6.43 -4.20 -3.82
CA ASP A 149 6.22 -5.00 -2.61
C ASP A 149 7.36 -6.02 -2.46
N ASP A 150 7.76 -6.38 -1.24
CA ASP A 150 8.90 -7.28 -0.99
C ASP A 150 8.50 -8.77 -1.03
N GLU A 151 7.21 -9.07 -0.85
CA GLU A 151 6.68 -10.44 -0.76
C GLU A 151 6.33 -11.04 -2.13
N LEU A 152 6.58 -10.31 -3.23
CA LEU A 152 6.24 -10.75 -4.58
C LEU A 152 6.99 -12.01 -5.01
N THR A 153 6.27 -12.95 -5.60
CA THR A 153 6.81 -14.20 -6.13
C THR A 153 6.71 -14.30 -7.65
N GLU A 154 7.37 -15.31 -8.23
CA GLU A 154 7.23 -15.62 -9.66
C GLU A 154 5.81 -16.12 -10.00
N ALA A 155 5.12 -16.75 -9.05
CA ALA A 155 3.74 -17.17 -9.23
C ALA A 155 2.81 -15.96 -9.43
N ASP A 156 3.03 -14.88 -8.68
CA ASP A 156 2.29 -13.62 -8.83
C ASP A 156 2.54 -13.00 -10.21
N ARG A 157 3.80 -12.95 -10.64
CA ARG A 157 4.20 -12.43 -11.96
C ARG A 157 3.53 -13.20 -13.09
N ALA A 158 3.62 -14.53 -13.05
CA ALA A 158 3.03 -15.40 -14.06
C ALA A 158 1.51 -15.28 -14.08
N TRP A 159 0.87 -15.20 -12.91
CA TRP A 159 -0.57 -15.04 -12.81
C TRP A 159 -1.03 -13.69 -13.37
N VAL A 160 -0.41 -12.58 -12.95
CA VAL A 160 -0.76 -11.24 -13.45
C VAL A 160 -0.55 -11.14 -14.96
N ALA A 161 0.56 -11.66 -15.48
CA ALA A 161 0.83 -11.66 -16.92
C ALA A 161 -0.23 -12.42 -17.74
N ALA A 162 -0.84 -13.46 -17.16
CA ALA A 162 -1.88 -14.25 -17.83
C ALA A 162 -3.30 -13.65 -17.70
N HIS A 163 -3.56 -12.84 -16.65
CA HIS A 163 -4.92 -12.42 -16.31
C HIS A 163 -5.18 -10.91 -16.42
N HIS A 164 -4.14 -10.06 -16.35
CA HIS A 164 -4.31 -8.61 -16.48
C HIS A 164 -4.22 -8.17 -17.95
N PRO A 165 -5.21 -7.46 -18.50
CA PRO A 165 -5.25 -7.14 -19.93
C PRO A 165 -4.34 -5.98 -20.35
N ALA A 166 -3.76 -5.25 -19.40
CA ALA A 166 -2.86 -4.12 -19.64
C ALA A 166 -1.43 -4.43 -19.15
N PRO A 167 -0.41 -3.64 -19.55
CA PRO A 167 0.94 -3.80 -19.01
C PRO A 167 0.97 -3.70 -17.48
N ALA A 168 1.56 -4.70 -16.83
CA ALA A 168 1.78 -4.70 -15.37
C ALA A 168 3.25 -5.01 -15.06
N LEU A 169 3.83 -4.25 -14.14
CA LEU A 169 5.12 -4.56 -13.53
C LEU A 169 4.89 -4.91 -12.06
N LEU A 170 5.33 -6.11 -11.68
CA LEU A 170 5.51 -6.47 -10.28
C LEU A 170 6.98 -6.20 -9.97
N HIS A 171 7.32 -5.32 -9.04
CA HIS A 171 8.69 -4.97 -8.69
C HIS A 171 8.99 -5.43 -7.28
N ARG A 172 9.83 -6.48 -7.16
CA ARG A 172 10.14 -7.05 -5.85
C ARG A 172 11.27 -6.24 -5.21
N VAL A 173 11.03 -5.72 -4.02
CA VAL A 173 12.05 -5.05 -3.21
C VAL A 173 12.71 -6.04 -2.26
N ASP A 174 14.00 -5.86 -2.00
CA ASP A 174 14.67 -6.58 -0.92
C ASP A 174 14.36 -5.91 0.42
N HIS A 175 13.54 -6.58 1.24
CA HIS A 175 13.10 -6.08 2.56
C HIS A 175 14.25 -5.67 3.48
N GLU A 176 15.43 -6.25 3.31
CA GLU A 176 16.61 -5.90 4.09
C GLU A 176 17.10 -4.47 3.85
N PHE A 177 16.78 -3.89 2.70
CA PHE A 177 17.26 -2.59 2.25
C PHE A 177 16.13 -1.59 1.99
N GLY A 178 14.93 -2.06 1.67
CA GLY A 178 13.85 -1.21 1.17
C GLY A 178 14.18 -0.68 -0.23
N LEU A 179 13.40 0.30 -0.71
CA LEU A 179 13.61 0.91 -2.02
C LEU A 179 14.99 1.56 -2.16
N THR A 180 15.73 1.14 -3.17
CA THR A 180 17.09 1.61 -3.48
C THR A 180 17.17 2.37 -4.81
N GLU A 181 18.32 2.99 -5.08
CA GLU A 181 18.62 3.59 -6.38
C GLU A 181 18.43 2.63 -7.56
N ALA A 182 18.81 1.35 -7.38
CA ALA A 182 18.69 0.35 -8.43
C ALA A 182 17.22 0.03 -8.73
N ASP A 183 16.37 0.03 -7.70
CA ASP A 183 14.93 -0.16 -7.86
C ASP A 183 14.32 0.98 -8.66
N PHE A 184 14.63 2.23 -8.31
CA PHE A 184 14.15 3.39 -9.06
C PHE A 184 14.63 3.37 -10.52
N ALA A 185 15.88 3.01 -10.78
CA ALA A 185 16.38 2.89 -12.15
C ALA A 185 15.56 1.85 -12.95
N ALA A 186 15.28 0.69 -12.37
CA ALA A 186 14.47 -0.35 -13.02
C ALA A 186 13.03 0.11 -13.27
N LEU A 187 12.42 0.82 -12.31
CA LEU A 187 11.09 1.40 -12.44
C LEU A 187 11.05 2.45 -13.56
N GLU A 188 12.01 3.38 -13.58
CA GLU A 188 12.12 4.44 -14.59
C GLU A 188 12.33 3.88 -15.99
N ASP A 189 13.21 2.88 -16.15
CA ASP A 189 13.45 2.21 -17.43
C ASP A 189 12.18 1.52 -17.94
N TRP A 190 11.47 0.81 -17.07
CA TRP A 190 10.22 0.17 -17.45
C TRP A 190 9.16 1.22 -17.84
N LEU A 191 8.99 2.28 -17.04
CA LEU A 191 8.05 3.36 -17.34
C LEU A 191 8.38 4.06 -18.67
N ALA A 192 9.66 4.31 -18.95
CA ALA A 192 10.12 4.92 -20.20
C ALA A 192 9.82 4.04 -21.41
N SER A 193 9.89 2.71 -21.27
CA SER A 193 9.56 1.76 -22.34
C SER A 193 8.07 1.69 -22.69
N ARG A 194 7.20 2.33 -21.89
CA ARG A 194 5.73 2.34 -22.04
C ARG A 194 5.15 3.71 -22.40
N ARG A 195 6.01 4.71 -22.62
CA ARG A 195 5.63 6.04 -23.10
C ARG A 195 5.47 6.09 -24.61
#